data_AF-A0A428SC96-F1
#
_entry.id   AF-A0A428SC96-F1
#
_cell.length_a   1.000
_cell.length_b   1.000
_cell.length_c   1.000
_cell.angle_alpha   90.00
_cell.angle_beta   90.00
_cell.angle_gamma   90.00
#
_symmetry.space_group_name_H-M   'P 1'
#
loop_
_entity.id
_entity.type
_entity.pdbx_description
1 polymer ?
#
loop_
_entity_poly.entity_id
_entity_poly.type
_entity_poly.pdbx_seq_one_letter_code
_entity_poly.pdbx_strand_id
1 'polypeptide(L)'
;MAHHHLIGEDSAIFSPSVARIAASTARDWSYVDAWLSSKFHPRPVPPFERNNDTLKALLALASTNEAADEERSLLAKSEAAALQELKESESKASNGTRPLREGLLDAVQHNLPADGHTALDAMAHMALQLGVAFPEPETLGRRMCELQSTIYDTEQMKARVEILHQHIDAEAARINDLLRELQSDDYQPPITLAKQNLDMQRKVKALSAKLPELQDRVAALAANTDSSHPTIADLARDEQEYLAVLARKKELDLQLASFQGLPSNPDMARSELEDLRGQLRSITSQRDAVFEGLVERESPVKRRR
;
A
#
# COMPACT_ATOMS: atom_id res chain seq x y z
N MET A 1 36.71 -60.56 47.09
CA MET A 1 36.62 -60.19 45.67
C MET A 1 35.80 -58.91 45.59
N ALA A 2 36.35 -57.94 44.87
CA ALA A 2 36.10 -56.51 45.02
C ALA A 2 34.81 -56.02 44.34
N HIS A 3 34.35 -54.89 44.88
CA HIS A 3 33.34 -53.94 44.41
C HIS A 3 33.55 -53.47 42.96
N HIS A 4 32.44 -53.23 42.25
CA HIS A 4 32.03 -51.94 41.63
C HIS A 4 31.18 -52.15 40.35
N HIS A 5 29.88 -51.86 40.43
CA HIS A 5 29.09 -51.44 39.27
C HIS A 5 27.80 -50.70 39.66
N LEU A 6 27.91 -49.66 40.50
CA LEU A 6 26.77 -48.80 40.88
C LEU A 6 27.17 -47.31 41.01
N ILE A 7 28.05 -46.81 40.13
CA ILE A 7 28.36 -45.37 40.09
C ILE A 7 28.55 -44.99 38.62
N GLY A 8 27.48 -44.50 37.99
CA GLY A 8 27.49 -44.06 36.60
C GLY A 8 26.40 -43.04 36.23
N GLU A 9 25.36 -42.86 37.05
CA GLU A 9 24.29 -41.88 36.77
C GLU A 9 24.40 -40.58 37.59
N ASP A 10 25.12 -40.58 38.72
CA ASP A 10 25.18 -39.41 39.61
C ASP A 10 26.18 -38.33 39.17
N SER A 11 27.11 -38.60 38.25
CA SER A 11 28.12 -37.60 37.85
C SER A 11 27.60 -36.53 36.89
N ALA A 12 26.42 -36.71 36.29
CA ALA A 12 25.78 -35.71 35.44
C ALA A 12 25.03 -34.62 36.25
N ILE A 13 24.74 -34.88 37.54
CA ILE A 13 23.98 -34.00 38.42
C ILE A 13 24.87 -32.88 39.02
N PHE A 14 26.21 -33.02 38.93
CA PHE A 14 27.17 -32.10 39.55
C PHE A 14 27.96 -31.21 38.58
N SER A 15 27.48 -30.99 37.35
CA SER A 15 28.01 -29.89 36.54
C SER A 15 27.33 -28.58 36.97
N PRO A 16 28.07 -27.56 37.45
CA PRO A 16 27.49 -26.26 37.84
C PRO A 16 26.63 -25.63 36.74
N SER A 17 26.93 -25.94 35.48
CA SER A 17 26.14 -25.50 34.33
C SER A 17 24.78 -26.20 34.24
N VAL A 18 24.71 -27.51 34.46
CA VAL A 18 23.46 -28.28 34.45
C VAL A 18 22.57 -27.90 35.64
N ALA A 19 23.16 -27.75 36.82
CA ALA A 19 22.46 -27.28 38.01
C ALA A 19 21.88 -25.86 37.82
N ARG A 20 22.61 -24.97 37.15
CA ARG A 20 22.13 -23.61 36.83
C ARG A 20 20.96 -23.64 35.85
N ILE A 21 21.00 -24.49 34.82
CA ILE A 21 19.92 -24.65 33.84
C ILE A 21 18.68 -25.27 34.50
N ALA A 22 18.85 -26.28 35.36
CA ALA A 22 17.76 -26.87 36.13
C ALA A 22 17.12 -25.84 37.09
N ALA A 23 17.93 -25.01 37.74
CA ALA A 23 17.43 -23.95 38.61
C ALA A 23 16.69 -22.85 37.85
N SER A 24 17.18 -22.43 36.66
CA SER A 24 16.48 -21.43 35.84
C SER A 24 15.16 -21.97 35.29
N THR A 25 15.15 -23.20 34.78
CA THR A 25 13.92 -23.83 34.29
C THR A 25 12.88 -24.06 35.39
N ALA A 26 13.32 -24.41 36.61
CA ALA A 26 12.42 -24.50 37.77
C ALA A 26 11.81 -23.14 38.15
N ARG A 27 12.60 -22.05 38.07
CA ARG A 27 12.10 -20.68 38.28
C ARG A 27 11.07 -20.30 37.22
N ASP A 28 11.34 -20.58 35.96
CA ASP A 28 10.43 -20.28 34.85
C ASP A 28 9.10 -21.02 35.01
N TRP A 29 9.13 -22.29 35.42
CA TRP A 29 7.91 -23.05 35.75
C TRP A 29 7.14 -22.46 36.93
N SER A 30 7.82 -22.01 37.99
CA SER A 30 7.16 -21.38 39.13
C SER A 30 6.46 -20.06 38.76
N TYR A 31 7.05 -19.30 37.83
CA TYR A 31 6.44 -18.09 37.29
C TYR A 31 5.21 -18.42 36.44
N VAL A 32 5.30 -19.41 35.55
CA VAL A 32 4.15 -19.86 34.74
C VAL A 32 3.01 -20.39 35.62
N ASP A 33 3.31 -21.16 36.66
CA ASP A 33 2.29 -21.69 37.59
C ASP A 33 1.58 -20.56 38.34
N ALA A 34 2.33 -19.55 38.83
CA ALA A 34 1.76 -18.36 39.47
C ALA A 34 0.87 -17.57 38.49
N TRP A 35 1.36 -17.34 37.26
CA TRP A 35 0.62 -16.64 36.22
C TRP A 35 -0.68 -17.37 35.84
N LEU A 36 -0.62 -18.69 35.58
CA LEU A 36 -1.81 -19.50 35.29
C LEU A 36 -2.79 -19.50 36.46
N SER A 37 -2.31 -19.62 37.70
CA SER A 37 -3.19 -19.57 38.87
C SER A 37 -3.96 -18.25 38.97
N SER A 38 -3.33 -17.13 38.58
CA SER A 38 -3.98 -15.81 38.58
C SER A 38 -5.08 -15.70 37.51
N LYS A 39 -4.89 -16.33 36.33
CA LYS A 39 -5.83 -16.25 35.20
C LYS A 39 -7.00 -17.23 35.32
N PHE A 40 -6.78 -18.39 35.93
CA PHE A 40 -7.83 -19.42 36.06
C PHE A 40 -8.67 -19.28 37.34
N HIS A 41 -8.29 -18.44 38.31
CA HIS A 41 -9.02 -18.29 39.57
C HIS A 41 -10.51 -17.97 39.35
N PRO A 42 -11.46 -18.67 40.01
CA PRO A 42 -11.29 -19.69 41.05
C PRO A 42 -11.18 -21.15 40.55
N ARG A 43 -11.16 -21.38 39.23
CA ARG A 43 -11.06 -22.73 38.64
C ARG A 43 -9.62 -23.25 38.69
N PRO A 44 -9.41 -24.56 38.84
CA PRO A 44 -8.07 -25.14 38.73
C PRO A 44 -7.56 -25.04 37.29
N VAL A 45 -6.24 -24.88 37.15
CA VAL A 45 -5.56 -24.91 35.86
C VAL A 45 -5.73 -26.31 35.24
N PRO A 46 -6.17 -26.42 33.97
CA PRO A 46 -6.26 -27.71 33.29
C PRO A 46 -4.92 -28.45 33.25
N PRO A 47 -4.89 -29.79 33.33
CA PRO A 47 -3.64 -30.54 33.21
C PRO A 47 -3.07 -30.39 31.80
N PHE A 48 -1.75 -30.19 31.71
CA PHE A 48 -1.01 -30.10 30.45
C PHE A 48 0.37 -30.76 30.59
N GLU A 49 0.95 -31.12 29.45
CA GLU A 49 2.28 -31.74 29.41
C GLU A 49 3.37 -30.70 29.73
N ARG A 50 4.28 -31.03 30.65
CA ARG A 50 5.42 -30.16 31.00
C ARG A 50 6.65 -30.52 30.17
N ASN A 51 6.74 -29.96 28.96
CA ASN A 51 7.88 -30.08 28.06
C ASN A 51 8.57 -28.70 27.86
N ASN A 52 9.83 -28.65 27.44
CA ASN A 52 10.57 -27.42 27.15
C ASN A 52 9.84 -26.53 26.13
N ASP A 53 9.20 -27.15 25.12
CA ASP A 53 8.43 -26.43 24.11
C ASP A 53 7.18 -25.78 24.70
N THR A 54 6.50 -26.48 25.61
CA THR A 54 5.35 -25.92 26.34
C THR A 54 5.76 -24.79 27.28
N LEU A 55 6.92 -24.89 27.92
CA LEU A 55 7.45 -23.81 28.77
C LEU A 55 7.72 -22.55 27.94
N LYS A 56 8.39 -22.70 26.79
CA LYS A 56 8.66 -21.58 25.88
C LYS A 56 7.37 -20.93 25.38
N ALA A 57 6.39 -21.75 24.97
CA ALA A 57 5.09 -21.25 24.51
C ALA A 57 4.34 -20.51 25.64
N LEU A 58 4.31 -21.05 26.85
CA LEU A 58 3.62 -20.44 27.99
C LEU A 58 4.31 -19.15 28.47
N LEU A 59 5.64 -19.08 28.45
CA LEU A 59 6.38 -17.85 28.75
C LEU A 59 6.10 -16.77 27.70
N ALA A 60 6.07 -17.13 26.41
CA ALA A 60 5.71 -16.21 25.35
C ALA A 60 4.27 -15.70 25.54
N LEU A 61 3.33 -16.59 25.83
CA LEU A 61 1.94 -16.22 26.13
C LEU A 61 1.81 -15.32 27.36
N ALA A 62 2.53 -15.63 28.44
CA ALA A 62 2.55 -14.80 29.63
C ALA A 62 3.06 -13.39 29.34
N SER A 63 4.21 -13.27 28.67
CA SER A 63 4.81 -11.98 28.31
C SER A 63 3.92 -11.13 27.39
N THR A 64 3.30 -11.75 26.38
CA THR A 64 2.37 -11.07 25.46
C THR A 64 1.09 -10.65 26.16
N ASN A 65 0.59 -11.47 27.08
CA ASN A 65 -0.58 -11.13 27.87
C ASN A 65 -0.30 -9.98 28.85
N GLU A 66 0.83 -10.02 29.55
CA GLU A 66 1.25 -8.94 30.45
C GLU A 66 1.46 -7.63 29.68
N ALA A 67 2.13 -7.66 28.52
CA ALA A 67 2.27 -6.49 27.65
C ALA A 67 0.91 -5.93 27.22
N ALA A 68 -0.04 -6.79 26.83
CA ALA A 68 -1.40 -6.35 26.48
C ALA A 68 -2.17 -5.76 27.68
N ASP A 69 -1.99 -6.32 28.88
CA ASP A 69 -2.61 -5.81 30.09
C ASP A 69 -1.99 -4.45 30.50
N GLU A 70 -0.67 -4.27 30.33
CA GLU A 70 0.01 -2.99 30.49
C GLU A 70 -0.49 -1.92 29.52
N GLU A 71 -0.59 -2.24 28.23
CA GLU A 71 -1.14 -1.34 27.20
C GLU A 71 -2.57 -0.90 27.53
N ARG A 72 -3.45 -1.84 27.90
CA ARG A 72 -4.82 -1.52 28.35
C ARG A 72 -4.82 -0.61 29.56
N SER A 73 -3.92 -0.84 30.51
CA SER A 73 -3.82 0.01 31.71
C SER A 73 -3.37 1.43 31.38
N LEU A 74 -2.49 1.60 30.39
CA LEU A 74 -2.02 2.90 29.91
C LEU A 74 -3.13 3.64 29.16
N LEU A 75 -3.85 2.95 28.27
CA LEU A 75 -5.01 3.51 27.58
C LEU A 75 -6.06 3.99 28.59
N ALA A 76 -6.46 3.14 29.54
CA ALA A 76 -7.45 3.51 30.56
C ALA A 76 -7.01 4.74 31.40
N LYS A 77 -5.71 4.86 31.74
CA LYS A 77 -5.17 6.03 32.44
C LYS A 77 -5.22 7.29 31.56
N SER A 78 -4.86 7.17 30.29
CA SER A 78 -4.92 8.30 29.34
C SER A 78 -6.34 8.78 29.11
N GLU A 79 -7.30 7.86 28.97
CA GLU A 79 -8.73 8.17 28.84
C GLU A 79 -9.26 8.84 30.10
N ALA A 80 -8.93 8.33 31.29
CA ALA A 80 -9.33 8.94 32.55
C ALA A 80 -8.77 10.37 32.71
N ALA A 81 -7.50 10.60 32.33
CA ALA A 81 -6.88 11.92 32.36
C ALA A 81 -7.53 12.89 31.36
N ALA A 82 -7.78 12.44 30.13
CA ALA A 82 -8.45 13.24 29.09
C ALA A 82 -9.88 13.61 29.50
N LEU A 83 -10.63 12.67 30.09
CA LEU A 83 -11.98 12.93 30.62
C LEU A 83 -11.96 13.93 31.78
N GLN A 84 -10.94 13.89 32.63
CA GLN A 84 -10.80 14.85 33.71
C GLN A 84 -10.53 16.26 33.15
N GLU A 85 -9.61 16.39 32.19
CA GLU A 85 -9.29 17.68 31.55
C GLU A 85 -10.51 18.29 30.85
N LEU A 86 -11.32 17.47 30.16
CA LEU A 86 -12.57 17.91 29.54
C LEU A 86 -13.56 18.43 30.59
N LYS A 87 -13.80 17.70 31.68
CA LYS A 87 -14.69 18.14 32.76
C LYS A 87 -14.21 19.44 33.41
N GLU A 88 -12.90 19.58 33.60
CA GLU A 88 -12.31 20.82 34.12
C GLU A 88 -12.50 21.98 33.13
N SER A 89 -12.36 21.75 31.82
CA SER A 89 -12.60 22.77 30.79
C SER A 89 -14.07 23.21 30.73
N GLU A 90 -15.02 22.26 30.80
CA GLU A 90 -16.47 22.53 30.84
C GLU A 90 -16.86 23.35 32.08
N SER A 91 -16.31 22.99 33.25
CA SER A 91 -16.57 23.74 34.49
C SER A 91 -16.08 25.19 34.42
N LYS A 92 -14.94 25.44 33.76
CA LYS A 92 -14.38 26.78 33.55
C LYS A 92 -15.21 27.60 32.55
N ALA A 93 -15.71 26.97 31.49
CA ALA A 93 -16.60 27.61 30.52
C ALA A 93 -17.94 28.04 31.14
N SER A 94 -18.47 27.28 32.10
CA SER A 94 -19.75 27.59 32.76
C SER A 94 -19.72 28.82 33.68
N ASN A 95 -18.55 29.20 34.20
CA ASN A 95 -18.38 30.28 35.18
C ASN A 95 -18.03 31.65 34.57
N GLY A 96 -17.84 31.73 33.25
CA GLY A 96 -17.59 32.98 32.51
C GLY A 96 -18.73 33.27 31.54
N THR A 97 -18.93 34.55 31.20
CA THR A 97 -19.80 34.99 30.10
C THR A 97 -19.63 34.05 28.91
N ARG A 98 -20.70 33.34 28.48
CA ARG A 98 -20.64 32.44 27.31
C ARG A 98 -19.93 33.19 26.19
N PRO A 99 -18.75 32.74 25.75
CA PRO A 99 -18.00 33.48 24.75
C PRO A 99 -18.87 33.64 23.52
N LEU A 100 -18.84 34.82 22.87
CA LEU A 100 -19.60 35.12 21.66
C LEU A 100 -19.56 33.99 20.62
N ARG A 101 -18.43 33.26 20.57
CA ARG A 101 -18.22 32.05 19.78
C ARG A 101 -19.27 30.96 20.02
N GLU A 102 -19.57 30.63 21.27
CA GLU A 102 -20.58 29.61 21.60
C GLU A 102 -21.98 30.05 21.16
N GLY A 103 -22.35 31.32 21.40
CA GLY A 103 -23.64 31.84 20.95
C GLY A 103 -23.78 31.86 19.42
N LEU A 104 -22.69 32.12 18.69
CA LEU A 104 -22.67 32.03 17.23
C LEU A 104 -22.78 30.58 16.74
N LEU A 105 -22.08 29.64 17.37
CA LEU A 105 -22.18 28.22 17.05
C LEU A 105 -23.58 27.67 17.31
N ASP A 106 -24.19 28.07 18.43
CA ASP A 106 -25.55 27.68 18.78
C ASP A 106 -26.56 28.25 17.77
N ALA A 107 -26.40 29.51 17.35
CA ALA A 107 -27.22 30.10 16.29
C ALA A 107 -27.04 29.39 14.93
N VAL A 108 -25.81 29.01 14.56
CA VAL A 108 -25.55 28.23 13.33
C VAL A 108 -26.19 26.85 13.42
N GLN A 109 -26.07 26.18 14.57
CA GLN A 109 -26.68 24.88 14.82
C GLN A 109 -28.22 24.95 14.69
N HIS A 110 -28.86 25.96 15.25
CA HIS A 110 -30.32 26.11 15.19
C HIS A 110 -30.85 26.51 13.81
N ASN A 111 -30.02 27.12 12.95
CA ASN A 111 -30.41 27.52 11.60
C ASN A 111 -29.99 26.51 10.53
N LEU A 112 -29.42 25.37 10.92
CA LEU A 112 -28.97 24.36 9.98
C LEU A 112 -30.18 23.54 9.44
N PRO A 113 -30.23 23.25 8.13
CA PRO A 113 -31.24 22.33 7.59
C PRO A 113 -31.09 20.92 8.18
N ALA A 114 -32.17 20.13 8.14
CA ALA A 114 -32.13 18.73 8.58
C ALA A 114 -31.01 17.92 7.89
N ASP A 115 -30.81 18.13 6.59
CA ASP A 115 -29.74 17.50 5.82
C ASP A 115 -28.35 17.87 6.37
N GLY A 116 -28.16 19.12 6.80
CA GLY A 116 -26.92 19.58 7.41
C GLY A 116 -26.63 18.90 8.74
N HIS A 117 -27.66 18.69 9.57
CA HIS A 117 -27.52 17.93 10.81
C HIS A 117 -27.12 16.48 10.54
N THR A 118 -27.80 15.81 9.60
CA THR A 118 -27.46 14.42 9.25
C THR A 118 -26.05 14.28 8.69
N ALA A 119 -25.59 15.25 7.89
CA ALA A 119 -24.24 15.25 7.34
C ALA A 119 -23.18 15.43 8.43
N LEU A 120 -23.38 16.37 9.37
CA LEU A 120 -22.46 16.58 10.49
C LEU A 120 -22.43 15.39 11.44
N ASP A 121 -23.58 14.79 11.75
CA ASP A 121 -23.64 13.56 12.55
C ASP A 121 -22.91 12.42 11.84
N ALA A 122 -23.14 12.21 10.54
CA ALA A 122 -22.44 11.18 9.77
C ALA A 122 -20.93 11.41 9.74
N MET A 123 -20.48 12.66 9.58
CA MET A 123 -19.06 13.03 9.66
C MET A 123 -18.48 12.76 11.04
N ALA A 124 -19.18 13.11 12.12
CA ALA A 124 -18.73 12.86 13.48
C ALA A 124 -18.62 11.35 13.78
N HIS A 125 -19.61 10.56 13.37
CA HIS A 125 -19.57 9.10 13.51
C HIS A 125 -18.41 8.49 12.72
N MET A 126 -18.20 8.94 11.48
CA MET A 126 -17.09 8.46 10.65
C MET A 126 -15.74 8.89 11.24
N ALA A 127 -15.62 10.10 11.77
CA ALA A 127 -14.42 10.58 12.45
C ALA A 127 -14.07 9.72 13.68
N LEU A 128 -15.08 9.37 14.49
CA LEU A 128 -14.91 8.49 15.64
C LEU A 128 -14.48 7.09 15.24
N GLN A 129 -15.12 6.51 14.22
CA GLN A 129 -14.78 5.17 13.72
C GLN A 129 -13.37 5.12 13.11
N LEU A 130 -12.95 6.19 12.42
CA LEU A 130 -11.65 6.29 11.77
C LEU A 130 -10.55 6.84 12.70
N GLY A 131 -10.89 7.27 13.92
CA GLY A 131 -9.94 7.87 14.87
C GLY A 131 -9.37 9.22 14.40
N VAL A 132 -10.15 10.03 13.68
CA VAL A 132 -9.71 11.32 13.13
C VAL A 132 -10.21 12.47 14.01
N ALA A 133 -9.29 13.20 14.63
CA ALA A 133 -9.62 14.29 15.56
C ALA A 133 -10.21 15.54 14.87
N PHE A 134 -9.82 15.82 13.63
CA PHE A 134 -10.30 16.96 12.83
C PHE A 134 -10.84 16.46 11.48
N PRO A 135 -12.13 16.08 11.42
CA PRO A 135 -12.69 15.47 10.23
C PRO A 135 -12.92 16.51 9.12
N GLU A 136 -12.06 16.49 8.12
CA GLU A 136 -12.34 17.10 6.82
C GLU A 136 -12.92 16.03 5.87
N PRO A 137 -13.95 16.34 5.06
CA PRO A 137 -14.58 15.36 4.18
C PRO A 137 -13.59 14.62 3.27
N GLU A 138 -12.57 15.32 2.77
CA GLU A 138 -11.51 14.73 1.93
C GLU A 138 -10.65 13.72 2.70
N THR A 139 -10.32 14.03 3.95
CA THR A 139 -9.51 13.14 4.81
C THR A 139 -10.30 11.88 5.18
N LEU A 140 -11.58 12.02 5.53
CA LEU A 140 -12.46 10.90 5.82
C LEU A 140 -12.67 10.02 4.57
N GLY A 141 -12.91 10.64 3.41
CA GLY A 141 -13.05 9.94 2.14
C GLY A 141 -11.79 9.14 1.76
N ARG A 142 -10.59 9.73 1.92
CA ARG A 142 -9.33 9.04 1.68
C ARG A 142 -9.16 7.83 2.61
N ARG A 143 -9.38 8.02 3.90
CA ARG A 143 -9.29 6.94 4.90
C ARG A 143 -10.30 5.82 4.64
N MET A 144 -11.50 6.15 4.19
CA MET A 144 -12.51 5.17 3.80
C MET A 144 -12.06 4.35 2.58
N CYS A 145 -11.51 5.00 1.55
CA CYS A 145 -10.95 4.30 0.38
C CYS A 145 -9.74 3.42 0.75
N GLU A 146 -8.86 3.91 1.62
CA GLU A 146 -7.73 3.12 2.15
C GLU A 146 -8.24 1.88 2.88
N LEU A 147 -9.18 2.03 3.80
CA LEU A 147 -9.79 0.89 4.51
C LEU A 147 -10.44 -0.09 3.54
N GLN A 148 -11.19 0.40 2.55
CA GLN A 148 -11.82 -0.46 1.56
C GLN A 148 -10.78 -1.24 0.74
N SER A 149 -9.66 -0.63 0.39
CA SER A 149 -8.54 -1.33 -0.25
C SER A 149 -8.00 -2.43 0.65
N THR A 150 -7.75 -2.12 1.93
CA THR A 150 -7.21 -3.13 2.86
C THR A 150 -8.19 -4.29 3.11
N ILE A 151 -9.49 -4.02 3.17
CA ILE A 151 -10.52 -5.08 3.28
C ILE A 151 -10.45 -5.98 2.06
N TYR A 152 -10.43 -5.40 0.87
CA TYR A 152 -10.37 -6.19 -0.36
C TYR A 152 -9.08 -7.01 -0.48
N ASP A 153 -7.93 -6.41 -0.18
CA ASP A 153 -6.63 -7.10 -0.22
C ASP A 153 -6.58 -8.27 0.76
N THR A 154 -7.13 -8.09 1.97
CA THR A 154 -7.19 -9.16 2.98
C THR A 154 -8.18 -10.26 2.60
N GLU A 155 -9.33 -9.93 2.02
CA GLU A 155 -10.28 -10.92 1.49
C GLU A 155 -9.68 -11.72 0.34
N GLN A 156 -8.97 -11.08 -0.59
CA GLN A 156 -8.27 -11.76 -1.66
C GLN A 156 -7.16 -12.69 -1.15
N MET A 157 -6.37 -12.22 -0.17
CA MET A 157 -5.33 -13.03 0.45
C MET A 157 -5.94 -14.26 1.15
N LYS A 158 -7.05 -14.07 1.87
CA LYS A 158 -7.80 -15.15 2.50
C LYS A 158 -8.25 -16.20 1.48
N ALA A 159 -8.91 -15.77 0.40
CA ALA A 159 -9.35 -16.67 -0.66
C ALA A 159 -8.19 -17.46 -1.28
N ARG A 160 -7.04 -16.81 -1.50
CA ARG A 160 -5.83 -17.46 -2.03
C ARG A 160 -5.27 -18.51 -1.07
N VAL A 161 -5.24 -18.20 0.23
CA VAL A 161 -4.80 -19.15 1.27
C VAL A 161 -5.75 -20.34 1.36
N GLU A 162 -7.07 -20.12 1.25
CA GLU A 162 -8.06 -21.20 1.25
C GLU A 162 -7.86 -22.16 0.05
N ILE A 163 -7.62 -21.63 -1.15
CA ILE A 163 -7.31 -22.45 -2.33
C ILE A 163 -6.03 -23.25 -2.13
N LEU A 164 -4.97 -22.62 -1.59
CA LEU A 164 -3.71 -23.30 -1.32
C LEU A 164 -3.89 -24.42 -0.28
N HIS A 165 -4.68 -24.15 0.77
CA HIS A 165 -4.97 -25.13 1.80
C HIS A 165 -5.70 -26.35 1.23
N GLN A 166 -6.75 -26.14 0.43
CA GLN A 166 -7.46 -27.22 -0.27
C GLN A 166 -6.54 -28.02 -1.19
N HIS A 167 -5.61 -27.34 -1.88
CA HIS A 167 -4.64 -28.02 -2.72
C HIS A 167 -3.68 -28.89 -1.90
N ILE A 168 -3.15 -28.37 -0.79
CA ILE A 168 -2.28 -29.13 0.12
C ILE A 168 -3.02 -30.34 0.70
N ASP A 169 -4.27 -30.19 1.11
CA ASP A 169 -5.07 -31.30 1.63
C ASP A 169 -5.31 -32.38 0.57
N ALA A 170 -5.61 -31.96 -0.67
CA ALA A 170 -5.80 -32.88 -1.79
C ALA A 170 -4.50 -33.60 -2.19
N GLU A 171 -3.35 -32.91 -2.14
CA GLU A 171 -2.03 -33.56 -2.35
C GLU A 171 -1.69 -34.49 -1.19
N ALA A 172 -1.94 -34.10 0.05
CA ALA A 172 -1.70 -34.93 1.23
C ALA A 172 -2.54 -36.20 1.19
N ALA A 173 -3.82 -36.11 0.81
CA ALA A 173 -4.69 -37.26 0.61
C ALA A 173 -4.14 -38.19 -0.47
N ARG A 174 -3.75 -37.65 -1.64
CA ARG A 174 -3.16 -38.44 -2.74
C ARG A 174 -1.86 -39.13 -2.34
N ILE A 175 -0.98 -38.43 -1.61
CA ILE A 175 0.27 -39.01 -1.12
C ILE A 175 -0.01 -40.14 -0.12
N ASN A 176 -0.97 -39.95 0.79
CA ASN A 176 -1.36 -40.98 1.74
C ASN A 176 -1.95 -42.22 1.04
N ASP A 177 -2.78 -42.03 0.01
CA ASP A 177 -3.33 -43.12 -0.79
C ASP A 177 -2.23 -43.87 -1.55
N LEU A 178 -1.29 -43.15 -2.18
CA LEU A 178 -0.14 -43.75 -2.84
C LEU A 178 0.75 -44.51 -1.85
N LEU A 179 0.98 -43.95 -0.66
CA LEU A 179 1.77 -44.58 0.38
C LEU A 179 1.12 -45.90 0.83
N ARG A 180 -0.21 -45.92 1.00
CA ARG A 180 -0.96 -47.15 1.28
C ARG A 180 -0.83 -48.18 0.16
N GLU A 181 -0.91 -47.76 -1.10
CA GLU A 181 -0.73 -48.64 -2.25
C GLU A 181 0.68 -49.24 -2.26
N LEU A 182 1.72 -48.42 -2.08
CA LEU A 182 3.13 -48.85 -2.04
C LEU A 182 3.46 -49.76 -0.84
N GLN A 183 2.77 -49.58 0.29
CA GLN A 183 2.92 -50.43 1.47
C GLN A 183 2.08 -51.71 1.41
N SER A 184 1.19 -51.84 0.43
CA SER A 184 0.41 -53.07 0.26
C SER A 184 1.30 -54.21 -0.21
N ASP A 185 1.07 -55.41 0.33
CA ASP A 185 1.83 -56.62 -0.04
C ASP A 185 1.63 -57.04 -1.51
N ASP A 186 0.62 -56.46 -2.19
CA ASP A 186 0.30 -56.69 -3.59
C ASP A 186 1.12 -55.80 -4.56
N TYR A 187 1.81 -54.77 -4.04
CA TYR A 187 2.58 -53.87 -4.89
C TYR A 187 3.86 -54.51 -5.40
N GLN A 188 3.92 -54.75 -6.72
CA GLN A 188 5.15 -55.15 -7.41
C GLN A 188 5.70 -53.97 -8.23
N PRO A 189 6.88 -53.42 -7.87
CA PRO A 189 7.46 -52.32 -8.63
C PRO A 189 7.74 -52.76 -10.07
N PRO A 190 7.35 -51.94 -11.08
CA PRO A 190 7.61 -52.27 -12.47
C PRO A 190 9.11 -52.51 -12.73
N ILE A 191 9.44 -53.56 -13.48
CA ILE A 191 10.83 -53.98 -13.76
C ILE A 191 11.63 -52.86 -14.47
N THR A 192 10.94 -51.93 -15.13
CA THR A 192 11.52 -50.78 -15.84
C THR A 192 11.83 -49.58 -14.94
N LEU A 193 11.38 -49.58 -13.67
CA LEU A 193 11.49 -48.44 -12.75
C LEU A 193 12.95 -48.04 -12.49
N ALA A 194 13.84 -49.01 -12.28
CA ALA A 194 15.27 -48.76 -12.05
C ALA A 194 15.93 -48.07 -13.25
N LYS A 195 15.55 -48.45 -14.47
CA LYS A 195 16.03 -47.83 -15.71
C LYS A 195 15.50 -46.41 -15.85
N GLN A 196 14.21 -46.19 -15.59
CA GLN A 196 13.59 -44.87 -15.65
C GLN A 196 14.15 -43.91 -14.58
N ASN A 197 14.43 -44.41 -13.37
CA ASN A 197 15.01 -43.63 -12.29
C ASN A 197 16.45 -43.18 -12.64
N LEU A 198 17.27 -44.07 -13.22
CA LEU A 198 18.58 -43.70 -13.75
C LEU A 198 18.51 -42.64 -14.86
N ASP A 199 17.55 -42.78 -15.79
CA ASP A 199 17.36 -41.79 -16.86
C ASP A 199 16.86 -40.44 -16.32
N MET A 200 15.98 -40.43 -15.31
CA MET A 200 15.57 -39.21 -14.60
C MET A 200 16.74 -38.57 -13.85
N GLN A 201 17.55 -39.34 -13.12
CA GLN A 201 18.73 -38.82 -12.45
C GLN A 201 19.73 -38.20 -13.43
N ARG A 202 19.92 -38.83 -14.61
CA ARG A 202 20.76 -38.26 -15.69
C ARG A 202 20.18 -36.95 -16.22
N LYS A 203 18.86 -36.88 -16.44
CA LYS A 203 18.17 -35.65 -16.88
C LYS A 203 18.27 -34.54 -15.83
N VAL A 204 18.05 -34.86 -14.55
CA VAL A 204 18.18 -33.92 -13.44
C VAL A 204 19.61 -33.39 -13.36
N LYS A 205 20.63 -34.26 -13.42
CA LYS A 205 22.04 -33.83 -13.45
C LYS A 205 22.36 -32.94 -14.66
N ALA A 206 21.82 -33.25 -15.83
CA ALA A 206 22.02 -32.46 -17.03
C ALA A 206 21.34 -31.08 -16.94
N LEU A 207 20.14 -31.00 -16.35
CA LEU A 207 19.43 -29.74 -16.15
C LEU A 207 20.04 -28.91 -15.01
N SER A 208 20.43 -29.54 -13.90
CA SER A 208 21.11 -28.87 -12.78
C SER A 208 22.47 -28.31 -13.19
N ALA A 209 23.18 -28.99 -14.09
CA ALA A 209 24.42 -28.48 -14.66
C ALA A 209 24.21 -27.23 -15.55
N LYS A 210 23.02 -27.08 -16.15
CA LYS A 210 22.64 -25.90 -16.96
C LYS A 210 22.05 -24.76 -16.15
N LEU A 211 21.64 -25.03 -14.91
CA LEU A 211 20.98 -24.07 -14.05
C LEU A 211 21.86 -22.85 -13.72
N PRO A 212 23.18 -23.00 -13.44
CA PRO A 212 24.10 -21.88 -13.29
C PRO A 212 24.22 -21.05 -14.57
N GLU A 213 24.34 -21.69 -15.73
CA GLU A 213 24.44 -20.98 -17.01
C GLU A 213 23.16 -20.18 -17.32
N LEU A 214 21.98 -20.71 -16.97
CA LEU A 214 20.71 -20.00 -17.10
C LEU A 214 20.58 -18.86 -16.09
N GLN A 215 21.04 -19.06 -14.84
CA GLN A 215 21.11 -18.01 -13.84
C GLN A 215 22.06 -16.89 -14.27
N ASP A 216 23.21 -17.23 -14.83
CA ASP A 216 24.20 -16.27 -15.35
C ASP A 216 23.64 -15.52 -16.56
N ARG A 217 22.89 -16.20 -17.45
CA ARG A 217 22.18 -15.54 -18.56
C ARG A 217 21.09 -14.61 -18.06
N VAL A 218 20.32 -14.99 -17.04
CA VAL A 218 19.30 -14.14 -16.43
C VAL A 218 19.96 -12.94 -15.72
N ALA A 219 21.06 -13.15 -15.02
CA ALA A 219 21.83 -12.08 -14.39
C ALA A 219 22.45 -11.13 -15.44
N ALA A 220 22.98 -11.66 -16.54
CA ALA A 220 23.50 -10.85 -17.65
C ALA A 220 22.39 -10.09 -18.39
N LEU A 221 21.21 -10.68 -18.54
CA LEU A 221 20.03 -10.01 -19.08
C LEU A 221 19.49 -8.94 -18.13
N ALA A 222 19.51 -9.19 -16.82
CA ALA A 222 19.16 -8.23 -15.77
C ALA A 222 20.21 -7.14 -15.55
N ALA A 223 21.46 -7.35 -15.99
CA ALA A 223 22.51 -6.35 -16.00
C ALA A 223 22.51 -5.50 -17.29
N ASN A 224 22.08 -6.07 -18.42
CA ASN A 224 21.95 -5.35 -19.70
C ASN A 224 20.59 -4.64 -19.87
N THR A 225 19.57 -5.10 -19.15
CA THR A 225 18.31 -4.40 -18.99
C THR A 225 18.41 -3.73 -17.63
N ASP A 226 18.40 -2.40 -17.57
CA ASP A 226 18.08 -1.67 -16.33
C ASP A 226 16.67 -2.08 -15.90
N SER A 227 16.57 -3.26 -15.31
CA SER A 227 15.32 -3.91 -14.93
C SER A 227 14.98 -3.53 -13.49
N SER A 228 15.05 -2.23 -13.19
CA SER A 228 13.99 -1.65 -12.41
C SER A 228 12.74 -1.76 -13.27
N HIS A 229 11.78 -2.58 -12.87
CA HIS A 229 10.41 -2.40 -13.35
C HIS A 229 10.11 -0.90 -13.37
N PRO A 230 9.60 -0.31 -14.48
CA PRO A 230 9.40 1.12 -14.56
C PRO A 230 8.59 1.55 -13.35
N THR A 231 9.21 2.36 -12.50
CA THR A 231 8.59 2.78 -11.24
C THR A 231 7.49 3.77 -11.60
N ILE A 232 6.48 3.93 -10.75
CA ILE A 232 5.46 4.99 -10.92
C ILE A 232 6.13 6.38 -11.07
N ALA A 233 7.30 6.57 -10.45
CA ALA A 233 8.11 7.78 -10.61
C ALA A 233 8.68 7.96 -12.03
N ASP A 234 9.09 6.87 -12.69
CA ASP A 234 9.62 6.91 -14.06
C ASP A 234 8.48 7.19 -15.04
N LEU A 235 7.32 6.56 -14.84
CA LEU A 235 6.09 6.83 -15.60
C LEU A 235 5.63 8.29 -15.45
N ALA A 236 5.68 8.85 -14.24
CA ALA A 236 5.32 10.24 -13.99
C ALA A 236 6.28 11.22 -14.68
N ARG A 237 7.58 10.87 -14.73
CA ARG A 237 8.59 11.66 -15.45
C ARG A 237 8.35 11.61 -16.95
N ASP A 238 8.13 10.42 -17.51
CA ASP A 238 7.83 10.23 -18.92
C ASP A 238 6.54 10.95 -19.33
N GLU A 239 5.52 10.94 -18.47
CA GLU A 239 4.29 11.70 -18.65
C GLU A 239 4.56 13.21 -18.71
N GLN A 240 5.40 13.73 -17.82
CA GLN A 240 5.77 15.15 -17.80
C GLN A 240 6.59 15.56 -19.03
N GLU A 241 7.53 14.71 -19.47
CA GLU A 241 8.28 14.92 -20.71
C GLU A 241 7.34 14.90 -21.93
N TYR A 242 6.40 13.96 -21.97
CA TYR A 242 5.39 13.88 -23.02
C TYR A 242 4.48 15.12 -23.06
N LEU A 243 3.99 15.57 -21.90
CA LEU A 243 3.16 16.77 -21.80
C LEU A 243 3.93 18.04 -22.24
N ALA A 244 5.23 18.12 -21.92
CA ALA A 244 6.08 19.22 -22.39
C ALA A 244 6.24 19.21 -23.92
N VAL A 245 6.45 18.04 -24.53
CA VAL A 245 6.50 17.89 -25.99
C VAL A 245 5.15 18.23 -26.61
N LEU A 246 4.04 17.83 -26.00
CA LEU A 246 2.70 18.12 -26.49
C LEU A 246 2.40 19.63 -26.42
N ALA A 247 2.81 20.31 -25.35
CA ALA A 247 2.73 21.76 -25.24
C ALA A 247 3.57 22.45 -26.32
N ARG A 248 4.80 21.98 -26.56
CA ARG A 248 5.67 22.49 -27.63
C ARG A 248 5.05 22.27 -29.01
N LYS A 249 4.43 21.13 -29.24
CA LYS A 249 3.73 20.79 -30.48
C LYS A 249 2.52 21.70 -30.71
N LYS A 250 1.73 21.98 -29.67
CA LYS A 250 0.62 22.95 -29.74
C LYS A 250 1.09 24.36 -30.07
N GLU A 251 2.18 24.81 -29.46
CA GLU A 251 2.78 26.12 -29.77
C GLU A 251 3.26 26.18 -31.23
N LEU A 252 3.96 25.13 -31.69
CA LEU A 252 4.39 25.04 -33.09
C LEU A 252 3.20 24.96 -34.05
N ASP A 253 2.13 24.24 -33.71
CA ASP A 253 0.91 24.17 -34.51
C ASP A 253 0.23 25.55 -34.61
N LEU A 254 0.21 26.35 -33.53
CA LEU A 254 -0.28 27.74 -33.57
C LEU A 254 0.58 28.64 -34.45
N GLN A 255 1.91 28.51 -34.34
CA GLN A 255 2.83 29.23 -35.21
C GLN A 255 2.62 28.82 -36.68
N LEU A 256 2.45 27.53 -36.96
CA LEU A 256 2.22 27.00 -38.31
C LEU A 256 0.84 27.37 -38.86
N ALA A 257 -0.18 27.49 -37.99
CA ALA A 257 -1.49 28.02 -38.36
C ALA A 257 -1.42 29.44 -38.93
N SER A 258 -0.50 30.29 -38.43
CA SER A 258 -0.28 31.64 -39.00
C SER A 258 0.28 31.62 -40.44
N PHE A 259 0.87 30.49 -40.85
CA PHE A 259 1.39 30.26 -42.19
C PHE A 259 0.49 29.33 -43.02
N GLN A 260 -0.70 28.94 -42.53
CA GLN A 260 -1.65 28.15 -43.31
C GLN A 260 -2.08 28.94 -44.55
N GLY A 261 -1.80 28.35 -45.72
CA GLY A 261 -2.06 28.96 -47.03
C GLY A 261 -0.80 29.29 -47.82
N LEU A 262 0.39 29.28 -47.19
CA LEU A 262 1.66 29.43 -47.91
C LEU A 262 2.16 28.08 -48.44
N PRO A 263 2.66 28.00 -49.68
CA PRO A 263 3.29 26.82 -50.22
C PRO A 263 4.48 26.36 -49.36
N SER A 264 4.69 25.04 -49.26
CA SER A 264 5.81 24.45 -48.48
C SER A 264 7.20 24.85 -48.99
N ASN A 265 7.32 25.46 -50.18
CA ASN A 265 8.58 25.94 -50.74
C ASN A 265 8.74 27.45 -50.45
N PRO A 266 9.83 27.88 -49.77
CA PRO A 266 10.02 29.27 -49.35
C PRO A 266 10.06 30.27 -50.50
N ASP A 267 10.54 29.87 -51.69
CA ASP A 267 10.62 30.77 -52.84
C ASP A 267 9.23 31.02 -53.46
N MET A 268 8.37 29.99 -53.48
CA MET A 268 6.98 30.09 -53.95
C MET A 268 6.11 30.87 -52.96
N ALA A 269 6.33 30.69 -51.66
CA ALA A 269 5.66 31.46 -50.62
C ALA A 269 5.99 32.97 -50.74
N ARG A 270 7.23 33.31 -51.10
CA ARG A 270 7.64 34.71 -51.34
C ARG A 270 6.98 35.31 -52.57
N SER A 271 6.87 34.56 -53.67
CA SER A 271 6.20 35.08 -54.88
C SER A 271 4.72 35.34 -54.64
N GLU A 272 3.99 34.43 -53.99
CA GLU A 272 2.57 34.62 -53.69
C GLU A 272 2.32 35.80 -52.74
N LEU A 273 3.20 36.00 -51.75
CA LEU A 273 3.11 37.14 -50.84
C LEU A 273 3.35 38.47 -51.57
N GLU A 274 4.32 38.54 -52.49
CA GLU A 274 4.54 39.72 -53.32
C GLU A 274 3.37 39.99 -54.28
N ASP A 275 2.76 38.94 -54.85
CA ASP A 275 1.55 39.07 -55.69
C ASP A 275 0.37 39.64 -54.89
N LEU A 276 0.11 39.12 -53.68
CA LEU A 276 -0.93 39.63 -52.78
C LEU A 276 -0.64 41.07 -52.34
N ARG A 277 0.62 41.43 -52.05
CA ARG A 277 1.03 42.82 -51.78
C ARG A 277 0.83 43.73 -52.99
N GLY A 278 1.04 43.23 -54.19
CA GLY A 278 0.73 43.93 -55.43
C GLY A 278 -0.76 44.22 -55.57
N GLN A 279 -1.61 43.22 -55.33
CA GLN A 279 -3.06 43.36 -55.34
C GLN A 279 -3.56 44.35 -54.28
N LEU A 280 -3.04 44.29 -53.06
CA LEU A 280 -3.41 45.22 -51.97
C LEU A 280 -3.03 46.66 -52.34
N ARG A 281 -1.83 46.88 -52.89
CA ARG A 281 -1.42 48.20 -53.39
C ARG A 281 -2.32 48.71 -54.52
N SER A 282 -2.69 47.83 -55.46
CA SER A 282 -3.62 48.16 -56.54
C SER A 282 -5.00 48.56 -56.02
N ILE A 283 -5.59 47.77 -55.13
CA ILE A 283 -6.89 48.08 -54.50
C ILE A 283 -6.81 49.37 -53.69
N THR A 284 -5.71 49.61 -52.96
CA THR A 284 -5.51 50.84 -52.19
C THR A 284 -5.41 52.05 -53.10
N SER A 285 -4.63 51.96 -54.18
CA SER A 285 -4.54 53.02 -55.21
C SER A 285 -5.89 53.28 -55.88
N GLN A 286 -6.66 52.23 -56.19
CA GLN A 286 -7.99 52.37 -56.75
C GLN A 286 -8.97 53.01 -55.77
N ARG A 287 -8.92 52.63 -54.48
CA ARG A 287 -9.69 53.28 -53.41
C ARG A 287 -9.33 54.74 -53.29
N ASP A 288 -8.03 55.07 -53.28
CA ASP A 288 -7.55 56.44 -53.13
C ASP A 288 -7.92 57.29 -54.35
N ALA A 289 -7.83 56.75 -55.57
CA ALA A 289 -8.29 57.42 -56.79
C ALA A 289 -9.81 57.63 -56.82
N VAL A 290 -10.60 56.65 -56.36
CA VAL A 290 -12.06 56.81 -56.21
C VAL A 290 -12.38 57.85 -55.14
N PHE A 291 -11.62 57.87 -54.04
CA PHE A 291 -11.78 58.85 -52.96
C PHE A 291 -11.42 60.26 -53.44
N GLU A 292 -10.28 60.45 -54.11
CA GLU A 292 -9.90 61.72 -54.74
C GLU A 292 -10.98 62.18 -55.73
N GLY A 293 -11.49 61.29 -56.58
CA GLY A 293 -12.59 61.60 -57.51
C GLY A 293 -13.91 61.99 -56.83
N LEU A 294 -14.19 61.50 -55.62
CA LEU A 294 -15.34 61.92 -54.81
C LEU A 294 -15.09 63.30 -54.15
N VAL A 295 -13.89 63.51 -53.61
CA VAL A 295 -13.49 64.77 -52.97
C VAL A 295 -13.45 65.93 -53.98
N GLU A 296 -12.96 65.69 -55.20
CA GLU A 296 -12.93 66.69 -56.27
C GLU A 296 -14.33 67.07 -56.77
N ARG A 297 -15.29 66.13 -56.75
CA ARG A 297 -16.69 66.38 -57.15
C ARG A 297 -17.50 67.15 -56.11
N GLU A 298 -17.19 66.99 -54.83
CA GLU A 298 -17.94 67.63 -53.74
C GLU A 298 -17.26 68.89 -53.17
N SER A 299 -16.04 69.24 -53.60
CA SER A 299 -15.35 70.45 -53.14
C SER A 299 -15.76 71.70 -53.96
N PRO A 300 -16.38 72.73 -53.36
CA PRO A 300 -16.73 73.96 -54.06
C PRO A 300 -15.47 74.79 -54.36
N VAL A 301 -15.15 74.97 -55.65
CA VAL A 301 -14.08 75.88 -56.11
C VAL A 301 -14.44 77.32 -55.72
N LYS A 302 -13.88 77.84 -54.62
CA LYS A 302 -13.91 79.28 -54.32
C LYS A 302 -12.83 80.02 -55.10
N ARG A 303 -13.28 80.85 -56.05
CA ARG A 303 -12.53 81.94 -56.70
C ARG A 303 -11.78 82.76 -55.65
N ARG A 304 -10.46 82.94 -55.81
CA ARG A 304 -9.68 83.98 -55.11
C ARG A 304 -10.10 85.35 -55.66
N ARG A 305 -10.32 86.32 -54.77
CA ARG A 305 -10.33 87.75 -55.11
C ARG A 305 -8.95 88.20 -55.52
#